data_AF-T1CLQ1-F1
#
_entry.id   AF-T1CLQ1-F1
#
_cell.length_a   1.000
_cell.length_b   1.000
_cell.length_c   1.000
_cell.angle_alpha   90.00
_cell.angle_beta   90.00
_cell.angle_gamma   90.00
#
_symmetry.space_group_name_H-M   'P 1'
#
loop_
_entity.id
_entity.type
_entity.pdbx_description
1 polymer ?
#
loop_
_entity_poly.entity_id
_entity_poly.type
_entity_poly.pdbx_seq_one_letter_code
_entity_poly.pdbx_strand_id
1 'polypeptide(L)'
;MRMNTYRVTDKPKRYISVCVVCDGLFDTRRTDAMTCSPQCRTRGHRTGDIKRYAEWVHRMAGADVEVPSHLRTRAVQILLPERLPQ
;
A
#
# COMPACT_ATOMS: atom_id res chain seq x y z
N MET A 1 15.33 5.27 -33.32
CA MET A 1 15.46 4.56 -32.03
C MET A 1 14.90 5.47 -30.93
N ARG A 2 13.88 5.05 -30.19
CA ARG A 2 13.39 5.82 -29.02
C ARG A 2 14.30 5.51 -27.83
N MET A 3 15.03 6.51 -27.36
CA MET A 3 15.88 6.40 -26.17
C MET A 3 14.95 6.29 -24.95
N ASN A 4 14.90 5.11 -24.34
CA ASN A 4 14.05 4.87 -23.17
C ASN A 4 14.72 5.52 -21.95
N THR A 5 14.21 6.65 -21.49
CA THR A 5 14.71 7.32 -20.27
C THR A 5 14.24 6.57 -19.04
N TYR A 6 15.15 5.86 -18.37
CA TYR A 6 14.89 5.24 -17.07
C TYR A 6 15.09 6.28 -15.95
N ARG A 7 14.06 6.51 -15.14
CA ARG A 7 14.20 7.29 -13.90
C ARG A 7 14.74 6.37 -12.80
N VAL A 8 16.04 6.46 -12.53
CA VAL A 8 16.67 5.79 -11.40
C VAL A 8 16.54 6.71 -10.17
N THR A 9 16.01 6.17 -9.07
CA THR A 9 16.00 6.86 -7.77
C THR A 9 16.77 6.02 -6.77
N ASP A 10 17.63 6.68 -6.01
CA ASP A 10 18.35 6.18 -4.84
C ASP A 10 17.41 5.94 -3.64
N LYS A 11 16.23 6.55 -3.64
CA LYS A 11 15.26 6.43 -2.55
C LYS A 11 14.55 5.07 -2.62
N PRO A 12 14.51 4.30 -1.52
CA PRO A 12 13.80 3.03 -1.49
C PRO A 12 12.32 3.22 -1.79
N LYS A 13 11.79 2.39 -2.69
CA LYS A 13 10.36 2.37 -3.03
C LYS A 13 9.55 2.07 -1.76
N ARG A 14 8.62 2.96 -1.44
CA ARG A 14 7.67 2.81 -0.34
C ARG A 14 6.26 2.83 -0.90
N TYR A 15 5.39 2.03 -0.32
CA TYR A 15 3.97 1.96 -0.63
C TYR A 15 3.20 2.40 0.60
N ILE A 16 2.04 2.99 0.36
CA ILE A 16 1.05 3.26 1.39
C ILE A 16 -0.05 2.22 1.20
N SER A 17 -0.35 1.48 2.26
CA SER A 17 -1.35 0.41 2.27
C SER A 17 -2.34 0.62 3.41
N VAL A 18 -3.50 -0.05 3.34
CA VAL A 18 -4.52 -0.08 4.38
C VAL A 18 -4.46 -1.44 5.06
N CYS A 19 -4.41 -1.46 6.39
CA CYS A 19 -4.34 -2.71 7.14
C CYS A 19 -5.70 -3.42 7.08
N VAL A 20 -5.72 -4.68 6.63
CA VAL A 20 -6.96 -5.48 6.47
C VAL A 20 -7.63 -5.89 7.81
N VAL A 21 -7.12 -5.43 8.95
CA VAL A 21 -7.54 -5.86 10.29
C VAL A 21 -7.99 -4.68 11.16
N CYS A 22 -7.34 -3.53 11.03
CA CYS A 22 -7.66 -2.33 11.81
C CYS A 22 -7.99 -1.11 10.95
N ASP A 23 -8.01 -1.27 9.62
CA ASP A 23 -8.27 -0.21 8.63
C ASP A 23 -7.31 0.99 8.70
N GLY A 24 -6.24 0.88 9.49
CA GLY A 24 -5.21 1.90 9.61
C GLY A 24 -4.34 1.97 8.35
N LEU A 25 -4.07 3.19 7.90
CA LEU A 25 -3.08 3.47 6.87
C LEU A 25 -1.66 3.27 7.41
N PHE A 26 -0.78 2.65 6.62
CA PHE A 26 0.61 2.42 7.01
C PHE A 26 1.57 2.43 5.81
N ASP A 27 2.84 2.76 6.07
CA ASP A 27 3.92 2.69 5.09
C ASP A 27 4.58 1.30 5.07
N THR A 28 5.04 0.88 3.90
CA THR A 28 5.72 -0.40 3.72
C THR A 28 6.68 -0.35 2.54
N ARG A 29 7.67 -1.25 2.52
CA ARG A 29 8.55 -1.46 1.36
C ARG A 29 8.06 -2.58 0.44
N ARG A 30 7.03 -3.30 0.86
CA ARG A 30 6.50 -4.48 0.20
C ARG A 30 5.18 -4.18 -0.50
N THR A 31 5.03 -4.59 -1.75
CA THR A 31 3.79 -4.46 -2.52
C THR A 31 2.65 -5.32 -1.98
N ASP A 32 2.99 -6.44 -1.35
CA ASP A 32 2.06 -7.46 -0.86
C ASP A 32 1.74 -7.32 0.64
N ALA A 33 2.11 -6.21 1.27
CA ALA A 33 1.87 -6.02 2.69
C ALA A 33 0.39 -5.71 2.97
N MET A 34 -0.27 -6.61 3.70
CA MET A 34 -1.69 -6.50 4.08
C MET A 34 -1.90 -5.99 5.52
N THR A 35 -0.86 -5.94 6.35
CA THR A 35 -0.99 -5.63 7.79
C THR A 35 0.07 -4.65 8.26
N CYS A 36 -0.32 -3.72 9.14
CA CYS A 36 0.56 -2.66 9.65
C CYS A 36 1.54 -3.14 10.72
N SER A 37 1.26 -4.27 11.39
CA SER A 37 2.09 -4.77 12.48
C SER A 37 2.00 -6.30 12.64
N PRO A 38 2.98 -6.93 13.32
CA PRO A 38 2.92 -8.35 13.66
C PRO A 38 1.66 -8.73 14.46
N GLN A 39 1.21 -7.84 15.35
CA GLN A 39 0.00 -8.06 16.16
C GLN A 39 -1.24 -8.14 15.26
N CYS A 40 -1.37 -7.22 14.30
CA CYS A 40 -2.46 -7.25 13.32
C CYS A 40 -2.35 -8.49 12.42
N ARG A 41 -1.14 -8.92 12.04
CA ARG A 41 -0.95 -10.16 11.27
C ARG A 41 -1.45 -11.38 12.04
N THR A 42 -1.04 -11.56 13.28
CA THR A 42 -1.49 -12.69 14.12
C THR A 42 -3.00 -12.66 14.32
N ARG A 43 -3.57 -11.48 14.62
CA ARG A 43 -5.02 -11.31 14.73
C ARG A 43 -5.72 -11.69 13.43
N GLY A 44 -5.27 -11.16 12.29
CA GLY A 44 -5.84 -11.43 10.97
C GLY A 44 -5.79 -12.90 10.55
N HIS A 45 -4.74 -13.65 10.93
CA HIS A 45 -4.72 -15.10 10.74
C HIS A 45 -5.73 -15.82 11.64
N ARG A 46 -5.88 -15.40 12.90
CA ARG A 46 -6.84 -15.99 13.85
C ARG A 46 -8.29 -15.73 13.47
N THR A 47 -8.62 -14.52 13.03
CA THR A 47 -9.98 -14.13 12.63
C THR A 47 -10.30 -14.56 11.20
N GLY A 48 -9.30 -14.86 10.39
CA GLY A 48 -9.47 -15.17 8.97
C GLY A 48 -9.64 -13.95 8.07
N ASP A 49 -9.42 -12.73 8.57
CA ASP A 49 -9.56 -11.49 7.79
C ASP A 49 -8.59 -11.46 6.60
N ILE A 50 -7.35 -11.94 6.79
CA ILE A 50 -6.34 -12.03 5.72
C ILE A 50 -6.82 -12.96 4.59
N LYS A 51 -7.40 -14.11 4.95
CA LYS A 51 -7.90 -15.08 3.97
C LYS A 51 -9.09 -14.50 3.19
N ARG A 52 -10.05 -13.90 3.91
CA ARG A 52 -11.22 -13.25 3.30
C ARG A 52 -10.83 -12.11 2.35
N TYR A 53 -9.84 -11.30 2.73
CA TYR A 53 -9.33 -10.24 1.86
C TYR A 53 -8.69 -10.80 0.58
N ALA A 54 -7.82 -11.82 0.71
CA ALA A 54 -7.20 -12.46 -0.46
C ALA A 54 -8.24 -13.05 -1.43
N GLU A 55 -9.25 -13.75 -0.91
CA GLU A 55 -10.37 -14.29 -1.71
C GLU A 55 -11.18 -13.19 -2.38
N TRP A 56 -11.41 -12.06 -1.70
CA TRP A 56 -12.08 -10.90 -2.29
C TRP A 56 -11.27 -10.28 -3.43
N VAL A 57 -9.98 -10.04 -3.24
CA VAL A 57 -9.08 -9.52 -4.30
C VAL A 57 -9.04 -10.45 -5.50
N HIS A 58 -8.92 -11.77 -5.28
CA HIS A 58 -8.97 -12.75 -6.38
C HIS A 58 -10.27 -12.68 -7.18
N ARG A 59 -11.42 -12.49 -6.50
CA ARG A 59 -12.71 -12.33 -7.17
C ARG A 59 -12.82 -11.03 -7.98
N MET A 60 -12.10 -9.98 -7.58
CA MET A 60 -12.09 -8.70 -8.30
C MET A 60 -11.15 -8.71 -9.53
N ALA A 61 -10.50 -9.84 -9.83
CA ALA A 61 -9.65 -10.04 -11.00
C ALA A 61 -8.57 -8.95 -11.23
N GLY A 62 -8.08 -8.32 -10.15
CA GLY A 62 -7.07 -7.27 -10.25
C GLY A 62 -7.60 -6.00 -10.92
N ALA A 63 -8.87 -5.65 -10.74
CA ALA A 63 -9.37 -4.32 -11.10
C ALA A 63 -8.58 -3.25 -10.32
N ASP A 64 -7.54 -2.72 -10.95
CA ASP A 64 -6.81 -1.56 -10.47
C ASP A 64 -7.78 -0.38 -10.45
N VAL A 65 -8.09 0.08 -9.24
CA VAL A 65 -8.91 1.28 -9.06
C VAL A 65 -7.98 2.49 -9.13
N GLU A 66 -8.21 3.38 -10.10
CA GLU A 66 -7.50 4.65 -10.14
C GLU A 66 -7.89 5.50 -8.93
N VAL A 67 -6.91 5.76 -8.07
CA VAL A 67 -7.09 6.65 -6.92
C VAL A 67 -6.82 8.10 -7.35
N PRO A 68 -7.76 9.04 -7.14
CA PRO A 68 -7.55 10.45 -7.44
C PRO A 68 -6.26 11.02 -6.82
N SER A 69 -5.57 11.87 -7.57
CA SER A 69 -4.25 12.43 -7.19
C SER A 69 -4.26 13.13 -5.83
N HIS A 70 -5.33 13.87 -5.51
CA HIS A 70 -5.46 14.59 -4.24
C HIS A 70 -5.49 13.65 -3.02
N LEU A 71 -6.13 12.48 -3.13
CA LEU A 71 -6.14 11.47 -2.05
C LEU A 71 -4.75 10.85 -1.87
N ARG A 72 -4.02 10.61 -2.97
CA ARG A 72 -2.64 10.13 -2.91
C ARG A 72 -1.73 11.14 -2.22
N THR A 73 -1.84 12.43 -2.54
CA THR A 73 -1.08 13.50 -1.90
C THR A 73 -1.38 13.59 -0.41
N ARG A 74 -2.65 13.54 -0.02
CA ARG A 74 -3.06 13.58 1.40
C ARG A 74 -2.52 12.39 2.19
N ALA A 75 -2.52 11.19 1.60
CA ALA A 75 -1.95 10.01 2.24
C ALA A 75 -0.43 10.16 2.48
N VAL A 76 0.30 10.73 1.51
CA VAL A 76 1.73 11.03 1.66
C VAL A 76 1.96 12.07 2.75
N GLN A 77 1.15 13.13 2.83
CA GLN A 77 1.26 14.14 3.89
C GLN A 77 1.14 13.55 5.30
N ILE A 78 0.25 12.59 5.48
CA ILE A 78 -0.01 11.98 6.80
C ILE A 78 1.10 11.00 7.19
N LEU A 79 1.58 10.19 6.24
CA LEU A 79 2.43 9.02 6.55
C LEU A 79 3.91 9.21 6.21
N LEU A 80 4.22 10.09 5.26
CA LEU A 80 5.57 10.33 4.73
C LEU A 80 5.78 11.84 4.46
N PRO A 81 5.57 12.72 5.47
CA PRO A 81 5.64 14.17 5.29
C PRO A 81 6.98 14.66 4.72
N GLU A 82 8.07 13.94 4.99
CA GLU A 82 9.41 14.22 4.48
C GLU A 82 9.57 14.07 2.96
N ARG A 83 8.57 13.54 2.25
CA ARG A 83 8.59 13.36 0.79
C ARG A 83 7.98 14.52 0.01
N LEU A 84 7.37 15.48 0.68
CA LEU A 84 6.78 16.64 0.01
C LEU A 84 7.90 17.62 -0.40
N PRO A 85 7.82 18.23 -1.59
CA PRO A 85 8.67 19.36 -1.91
C PRO A 85 8.42 20.48 -0.89
N GLN A 86 9.50 21.10 -0.40
CA GLN A 86 9.39 22.31 0.42
C GLN A 86 8.88 23.49 -0.41
#